data_AF-A0A177N436-F1
#
_entry.id   AF-A0A177N436-F1
#
_cell.length_a   1.000
_cell.length_b   1.000
_cell.length_c   1.000
_cell.angle_alpha   90.00
_cell.angle_beta   90.00
_cell.angle_gamma   90.00
#
_symmetry.space_group_name_H-M   'P 1'
#
loop_
_entity.id
_entity.type
_entity.pdbx_description
1 polymer ?
#
loop_
_entity_poly.entity_id
_entity_poly.type
_entity_poly.pdbx_seq_one_letter_code
_entity_poly.pdbx_strand_id
1 'polypeptide(L)'
;MSVLYWQVECRAVAAQQGLLHQRLCDWKAIITHWQSTQSVQPTDWPYWQRLLDASQSQGFDASGQIHADQGIGPCLWLLALKKTAVAGVEVGIVTDATTEVSVDLHREAVVLQQFGTDLAQIRPLAESLGLLLPKLDLVTAMEETDSYWF
;
A
#
# COMPACT_ATOMS: atom_id res chain seq x y z
N MET A 1 -3.66 -5.46 -22.09
CA MET A 1 -2.88 -5.66 -20.85
C MET A 1 -2.99 -4.37 -20.07
N SER A 2 -3.72 -4.35 -18.96
CA SER A 2 -3.89 -3.13 -18.16
C SER A 2 -2.61 -2.85 -17.38
N VAL A 3 -2.18 -1.59 -17.40
CA VAL A 3 -0.95 -1.10 -16.76
C VAL A 3 -1.31 0.12 -15.92
N LEU A 4 -0.76 0.20 -14.71
CA LEU A 4 -0.77 1.42 -13.92
C LEU A 4 0.57 2.14 -14.06
N TYR A 5 0.51 3.45 -14.21
CA TYR A 5 1.66 4.34 -14.18
C TYR A 5 1.72 5.00 -12.81
N TRP A 6 2.93 5.16 -12.29
CA TRP A 6 3.12 5.81 -11.00
C TRP A 6 4.31 6.74 -11.02
N GLN A 7 4.25 7.74 -10.15
CA GLN A 7 5.31 8.68 -9.87
C GLN A 7 5.32 8.99 -8.38
N VAL A 8 6.51 9.07 -7.79
CA VAL A 8 6.76 9.49 -6.42
C VAL A 8 7.82 10.57 -6.45
N GLU A 9 7.47 11.75 -5.98
CA GLU A 9 8.40 12.84 -5.77
C GLU A 9 8.56 13.06 -4.26
N CYS A 10 9.80 13.07 -3.79
CA CYS A 10 10.13 13.29 -2.38
C CYS A 10 11.09 14.47 -2.25
N ARG A 11 10.62 15.48 -1.51
CA ARG A 11 11.33 16.69 -1.05
C ARG A 11 11.25 16.81 0.47
N ALA A 12 10.92 15.73 1.17
CA ALA A 12 10.77 15.70 2.61
C ALA A 12 12.08 16.04 3.34
N VAL A 13 11.97 16.66 4.53
CA VAL A 13 13.14 16.95 5.37
C VAL A 13 13.71 15.67 6.01
N ALA A 14 14.98 15.70 6.46
CA ALA A 14 15.70 14.52 6.95
C ALA A 14 14.95 13.75 8.06
N ALA A 15 14.27 14.46 8.97
CA ALA A 15 13.46 13.84 10.04
C ALA A 15 12.28 13.02 9.49
N GLN A 16 11.66 13.48 8.39
CA GLN A 16 10.54 12.79 7.74
C GLN A 16 11.01 11.66 6.82
N GLN A 17 12.22 11.76 6.26
CA GLN A 17 12.82 10.71 5.42
C GLN A 17 13.08 9.42 6.21
N GLY A 18 13.59 9.51 7.45
CA GLY A 18 13.79 8.33 8.30
C GLY A 18 12.48 7.59 8.58
N LEU A 19 11.42 8.33 8.92
CA LEU A 19 10.09 7.77 9.15
C LEU A 19 9.51 7.16 7.86
N LEU A 20 9.66 7.85 6.72
CA LEU A 20 9.24 7.38 5.41
C LEU A 20 9.90 6.04 5.08
N HIS A 21 11.23 5.96 5.19
CA HIS A 21 12.00 4.75 4.90
C HIS A 21 11.52 3.58 5.78
N GLN A 22 11.35 3.81 7.08
CA GLN A 22 10.85 2.79 8.00
C GLN A 22 9.47 2.29 7.58
N ARG A 23 8.53 3.19 7.26
CA ARG A 23 7.18 2.81 6.81
C ARG A 23 7.20 2.00 5.51
N LEU A 24 8.03 2.39 4.55
CA LEU A 24 8.18 1.66 3.30
C LEU A 24 8.70 0.23 3.54
N CYS A 25 9.68 0.06 4.44
CA CYS A 25 10.18 -1.25 4.88
C CYS A 25 9.09 -2.08 5.55
N ASP A 26 8.37 -1.51 6.53
CA ASP A 26 7.32 -2.19 7.29
C ASP A 26 6.20 -2.68 6.35
N TRP A 27 5.72 -1.82 5.46
CA TRP A 27 4.68 -2.20 4.51
C TRP A 27 5.13 -3.24 3.49
N LYS A 28 6.38 -3.19 3.02
CA LYS A 28 6.94 -4.25 2.15
C LYS A 28 6.97 -5.59 2.90
N ALA A 29 7.34 -5.59 4.18
CA ALA A 29 7.35 -6.81 4.99
C ALA A 29 5.92 -7.37 5.19
N ILE A 30 4.94 -6.51 5.48
CA ILE A 30 3.52 -6.90 5.59
C ILE A 30 3.01 -7.53 4.29
N ILE A 31 3.27 -6.89 3.14
CA ILE A 31 2.85 -7.39 1.83
C ILE A 31 3.52 -8.73 1.52
N THR A 32 4.83 -8.85 1.74
CA THR A 32 5.58 -10.09 1.50
C THR A 32 5.04 -11.23 2.37
N HIS A 33 4.75 -10.94 3.64
CA HIS A 33 4.17 -11.92 4.55
C HIS A 33 2.77 -12.36 4.07
N TRP A 34 1.90 -11.42 3.71
CA TRP A 34 0.57 -11.74 3.19
C TRP A 34 0.60 -12.54 1.88
N GLN A 35 1.54 -12.24 0.97
CA GLN A 35 1.72 -13.02 -0.26
C GLN A 35 2.11 -14.47 0.05
N SER A 36 3.02 -14.65 1.01
CA SER A 36 3.45 -15.99 1.45
C SER A 36 2.31 -16.81 2.07
N THR A 37 1.40 -16.20 2.83
CA THR A 37 0.26 -16.90 3.43
C THR A 37 -0.80 -17.30 2.40
N GLN A 38 -0.94 -16.53 1.33
CA GLN A 38 -1.85 -16.82 0.22
C GLN A 38 -1.28 -17.83 -0.79
N SER A 39 -0.07 -18.38 -0.56
CA SER A 39 0.66 -19.20 -1.54
C SER A 39 0.87 -18.53 -2.90
N VAL A 40 0.87 -17.19 -2.90
CA VAL A 40 1.15 -16.38 -4.08
C VAL A 40 2.67 -16.15 -4.10
N GLN A 41 3.30 -16.37 -5.25
CA GLN A 41 4.72 -16.07 -5.40
C GLN A 41 4.96 -14.59 -5.08
N PRO A 42 5.99 -14.25 -4.28
CA PRO A 42 6.31 -12.86 -3.99
C PRO A 42 6.44 -12.08 -5.28
N THR A 43 5.78 -10.92 -5.36
CA THR A 43 5.85 -10.09 -6.55
C THR A 43 7.29 -9.64 -6.77
N ASP A 44 7.91 -10.07 -7.88
CA ASP A 44 9.20 -9.56 -8.35
C ASP A 44 9.02 -8.20 -9.05
N TRP A 45 8.59 -7.19 -8.29
CA TRP A 45 8.46 -5.83 -8.81
C TRP A 45 9.78 -5.10 -8.60
N PRO A 46 10.49 -4.73 -9.68
CA PRO A 46 11.88 -4.26 -9.59
C PRO A 46 12.03 -2.93 -8.84
N TYR A 47 10.91 -2.20 -8.64
CA TYR A 47 10.91 -0.89 -8.02
C TYR A 47 10.83 -0.91 -6.49
N TRP A 48 10.59 -2.08 -5.87
CA TRP A 48 10.63 -2.23 -4.41
C TRP A 48 11.93 -1.69 -3.84
N GLN A 49 13.06 -2.21 -4.33
CA GLN A 49 14.37 -1.88 -3.79
C GLN A 49 14.78 -0.46 -4.19
N ARG A 50 14.50 -0.06 -5.44
CA ARG A 50 14.80 1.28 -5.92
C ARG A 50 14.18 2.37 -5.05
N LEU A 51 12.91 2.24 -4.67
CA LEU A 51 12.24 3.22 -3.81
C LEU A 51 12.74 3.18 -2.37
N LEU A 52 13.09 1.99 -1.86
CA LEU A 52 13.72 1.86 -0.54
C LEU A 52 15.08 2.54 -0.49
N ASP A 53 15.94 2.29 -1.47
CA ASP A 53 17.26 2.91 -1.55
C ASP A 53 17.13 4.43 -1.74
N ALA A 54 16.22 4.88 -2.60
CA ALA A 54 15.96 6.31 -2.83
C ALA A 54 15.40 7.02 -1.59
N SER A 55 14.61 6.34 -0.75
CA SER A 55 14.10 6.95 0.49
C SER A 55 15.19 7.24 1.54
N GLN A 56 16.42 6.75 1.34
CA GLN A 56 17.58 7.06 2.17
C GLN A 56 18.35 8.31 1.68
N SER A 57 18.07 8.82 0.48
CA SER A 57 18.71 10.04 -0.05
C SER A 57 17.95 11.31 0.33
N GLN A 58 18.63 12.46 0.25
CA GLN A 58 18.01 13.77 0.41
C GLN A 58 17.14 14.11 -0.81
N GLY A 59 15.92 13.57 -0.78
CA GLY A 59 14.96 13.69 -1.87
C GLY A 59 15.23 12.74 -3.03
N PHE A 60 14.18 12.48 -3.80
CA PHE A 60 14.23 11.64 -5.00
C PHE A 60 13.00 11.90 -5.89
N ASP A 61 13.13 11.58 -7.16
CA ASP A 61 12.03 11.47 -8.10
C ASP A 61 12.12 10.09 -8.76
N ALA A 62 11.05 9.31 -8.65
CA ALA A 62 10.98 7.97 -9.19
C ALA A 62 9.63 7.77 -9.88
N SER A 63 9.68 7.14 -11.04
CA SER A 63 8.49 6.78 -11.80
C SER A 63 8.63 5.37 -12.37
N GLY A 64 7.50 4.75 -12.67
CA GLY A 64 7.50 3.44 -13.29
C GLY A 64 6.11 2.95 -13.66
N GLN A 65 6.04 1.64 -13.88
CA GLN A 65 4.82 0.94 -14.26
C GLN A 65 4.58 -0.24 -13.33
N ILE A 66 3.30 -0.57 -13.15
CA ILE A 66 2.83 -1.79 -12.49
C ILE A 66 1.97 -2.53 -13.50
N HIS A 67 2.38 -3.73 -13.85
CA HIS A 67 1.63 -4.62 -14.73
C HIS A 67 0.73 -5.54 -13.90
N ALA A 68 -0.39 -5.99 -14.48
CA ALA A 68 -1.36 -6.84 -13.77
C ALA A 68 -0.76 -8.17 -13.26
N ASP A 69 0.22 -8.73 -13.98
CA ASP A 69 0.95 -9.95 -13.61
C ASP A 69 1.88 -9.76 -12.39
N GLN A 70 2.20 -8.52 -12.04
CA GLN A 70 2.92 -8.17 -10.81
C GLN A 70 1.98 -8.14 -9.59
N GLY A 71 0.67 -8.28 -9.79
CA GLY A 71 -0.30 -8.31 -8.71
C GLY A 71 -0.51 -6.97 -8.00
N ILE A 72 -1.41 -6.99 -7.01
CA ILE A 72 -1.93 -5.77 -6.37
C ILE A 72 -0.98 -5.15 -5.33
N GLY A 73 0.00 -5.92 -4.84
CA GLY A 73 0.91 -5.52 -3.75
C GLY A 73 1.61 -4.17 -3.98
N PRO A 74 2.31 -3.96 -5.12
CA PRO A 74 2.91 -2.68 -5.47
C PRO A 74 1.95 -1.50 -5.43
N CYS A 75 0.72 -1.69 -5.94
CA CYS A 75 -0.31 -0.66 -5.95
C CYS A 75 -0.72 -0.28 -4.52
N LEU A 76 -0.99 -1.27 -3.65
CA LEU A 76 -1.35 -1.01 -2.25
C LEU A 76 -0.23 -0.33 -1.48
N TRP A 77 1.03 -0.66 -1.77
CA TRP A 77 2.18 0.00 -1.15
C TRP A 77 2.26 1.48 -1.50
N LEU A 78 2.10 1.82 -2.78
CA LEU A 78 2.09 3.21 -3.24
C LEU A 78 0.86 3.96 -2.74
N LEU A 79 -0.31 3.31 -2.67
CA LEU A 79 -1.51 3.91 -2.08
C LEU A 79 -1.35 4.17 -0.58
N ALA A 80 -0.66 3.28 0.15
CA ALA A 80 -0.36 3.51 1.57
C ALA A 80 0.54 4.73 1.74
N LEU A 81 1.54 4.90 0.87
CA LEU A 81 2.37 6.10 0.82
C LEU A 81 1.57 7.35 0.46
N LYS A 82 0.70 7.28 -0.53
CA LYS A 82 -0.20 8.39 -0.91
C LYS A 82 -1.12 8.78 0.25
N LYS A 83 -1.58 7.79 1.03
CA LYS A 83 -2.47 8.00 2.18
C LYS A 83 -1.78 8.65 3.38
N THR A 84 -0.53 8.30 3.67
CA THR A 84 0.18 8.86 4.83
C THR A 84 0.43 10.36 4.72
N ALA A 85 0.36 10.92 3.50
CA ALA A 85 0.46 12.35 3.25
C ALA A 85 1.68 12.99 3.94
N VAL A 86 2.82 12.31 3.87
CA VAL A 86 4.08 12.80 4.43
C VAL A 86 4.43 14.13 3.76
N ALA A 87 4.71 15.17 4.55
CA ALA A 87 4.97 16.49 3.99
C ALA A 87 6.18 16.45 3.04
N GLY A 88 6.02 17.07 1.86
CA GLY A 88 7.03 17.03 0.81
C GLY A 88 7.10 15.70 0.06
N VAL A 89 6.17 14.77 0.23
CA VAL A 89 6.05 13.58 -0.62
C VAL A 89 4.77 13.66 -1.44
N GLU A 90 4.90 13.60 -2.75
CA GLU A 90 3.78 13.54 -3.69
C GLU A 90 3.78 12.19 -4.40
N VAL A 91 2.60 11.56 -4.50
CA VAL A 91 2.43 10.26 -5.14
C VAL A 91 1.28 10.33 -6.15
N GLY A 92 1.64 10.19 -7.43
CA GLY A 92 0.70 10.02 -8.53
C GLY A 92 0.58 8.55 -8.90
N ILE A 93 -0.64 8.06 -9.06
CA ILE A 93 -0.93 6.72 -9.62
C ILE A 93 -2.06 6.91 -10.61
N VAL A 94 -1.88 6.43 -11.83
CA VAL A 94 -2.78 6.68 -12.95
C VAL A 94 -2.97 5.40 -13.76
N THR A 95 -4.20 5.16 -14.23
CA THR A 95 -4.51 4.05 -15.13
C THR A 95 -4.08 4.34 -16.57
N ASP A 96 -4.11 3.32 -17.44
CA ASP A 96 -3.96 3.46 -18.90
C ASP A 96 -4.99 4.43 -19.52
N ALA A 97 -6.18 4.51 -18.94
CA ALA A 97 -7.22 5.48 -19.28
C ALA A 97 -6.97 6.90 -18.75
N THR A 98 -5.77 7.17 -18.22
CA THR A 98 -5.37 8.46 -17.61
C THR A 98 -6.19 8.86 -16.38
N THR A 99 -6.87 7.90 -15.75
CA THR A 99 -7.68 8.17 -14.55
C THR A 99 -6.80 8.03 -13.32
N GLU A 100 -6.78 9.04 -12.46
CA GLU A 100 -6.04 8.99 -11.20
C GLU A 100 -6.68 7.98 -10.24
N VAL A 101 -5.84 7.12 -9.65
CA VAL A 101 -6.28 6.15 -8.64
C VAL A 101 -6.39 6.84 -7.29
N SER A 102 -7.57 6.75 -6.68
CA SER A 102 -7.86 7.27 -5.35
C SER A 102 -7.27 6.39 -4.25
N VAL A 103 -7.07 7.01 -3.09
CA VAL A 103 -6.74 6.30 -1.83
C VAL A 103 -7.95 5.52 -1.28
N ASP A 104 -9.17 5.89 -1.68
CA ASP A 104 -10.40 5.20 -1.27
C ASP A 104 -10.63 3.93 -2.09
N LEU A 105 -10.15 2.80 -1.58
CA LEU A 105 -10.27 1.47 -2.22
C LEU A 105 -11.71 1.06 -2.53
N HIS A 106 -12.73 1.61 -1.84
CA HIS A 106 -14.13 1.30 -2.14
C HIS A 106 -14.57 1.84 -3.51
N ARG A 107 -13.91 2.89 -4.00
CA ARG A 107 -14.19 3.50 -5.31
C ARG A 107 -13.40 2.85 -6.45
N GLU A 108 -12.34 2.12 -6.10
CA GLU A 108 -11.37 1.57 -7.06
C GLU A 108 -11.64 0.10 -7.42
N ALA A 109 -12.91 -0.30 -7.46
CA ALA A 109 -13.31 -1.68 -7.79
C ALA A 109 -12.77 -2.13 -9.16
N VAL A 110 -12.73 -1.23 -10.14
CA VAL A 110 -12.19 -1.50 -11.48
C VAL A 110 -10.70 -1.80 -11.42
N VAL A 111 -9.93 -1.03 -10.64
CA VAL A 111 -8.49 -1.24 -10.47
C VAL A 111 -8.24 -2.57 -9.78
N LEU A 112 -9.00 -2.91 -8.73
CA LEU A 112 -8.86 -4.22 -8.06
C LEU A 112 -9.13 -5.39 -9.02
N GLN A 113 -10.18 -5.28 -9.84
CA GLN A 113 -10.51 -6.29 -10.84
C GLN A 113 -9.42 -6.45 -11.92
N GLN A 114 -8.70 -5.38 -12.28
CA GLN A 114 -7.56 -5.47 -13.22
C GLN A 114 -6.44 -6.38 -12.70
N PHE A 115 -6.26 -6.47 -11.39
CA PHE A 115 -5.32 -7.39 -10.75
C PHE A 115 -5.93 -8.76 -10.39
N GLY A 116 -7.15 -9.04 -10.85
CA GLY A 116 -7.85 -10.29 -10.56
C GLY A 116 -8.22 -10.45 -9.08
N THR A 117 -8.34 -9.36 -8.34
CA THR A 117 -8.70 -9.37 -6.92
C THR A 117 -9.94 -8.54 -6.62
N ASP A 118 -10.42 -8.61 -5.40
CA ASP A 118 -11.54 -7.84 -4.91
C ASP A 118 -11.25 -7.29 -3.50
N LEU A 119 -12.07 -6.35 -3.06
CA LEU A 119 -11.89 -5.69 -1.76
C LEU A 119 -11.96 -6.69 -0.59
N ALA A 120 -12.74 -7.76 -0.68
CA ALA A 120 -12.88 -8.73 0.40
C ALA A 120 -11.60 -9.55 0.57
N GLN A 121 -10.96 -9.95 -0.53
CA GLN A 121 -9.70 -10.69 -0.53
C GLN A 121 -8.54 -9.87 0.02
N ILE A 122 -8.43 -8.59 -0.35
CA ILE A 122 -7.32 -7.73 0.09
C ILE A 122 -7.59 -7.00 1.41
N ARG A 123 -8.81 -7.07 1.97
CA ARG A 123 -9.18 -6.32 3.17
C ARG A 123 -8.21 -6.49 4.35
N PRO A 124 -7.79 -7.70 4.74
CA PRO A 124 -6.84 -7.86 5.86
C PRO A 124 -5.50 -7.16 5.60
N LEU A 125 -5.04 -7.18 4.34
CA LEU A 125 -3.83 -6.47 3.93
C LEU A 125 -4.04 -4.95 3.93
N ALA A 126 -5.17 -4.49 3.38
CA ALA A 126 -5.49 -3.07 3.34
C ALA A 126 -5.69 -2.47 4.74
N GLU A 127 -6.24 -3.22 5.69
CA GLU A 127 -6.36 -2.82 7.10
C GLU A 127 -4.97 -2.73 7.77
N SER A 128 -4.08 -3.72 7.56
CA SER A 128 -2.72 -3.69 8.13
C SER A 128 -1.81 -2.60 7.53
N LEU A 129 -2.03 -2.23 6.27
CA LEU A 129 -1.39 -1.07 5.62
C LEU A 129 -1.99 0.27 6.06
N GLY A 130 -3.09 0.26 6.82
CA GLY A 130 -3.82 1.45 7.25
C GLY A 130 -4.63 2.11 6.14
N LEU A 131 -4.86 1.43 5.01
CA LEU A 131 -5.70 1.89 3.89
C LEU A 131 -7.20 1.82 4.23
N LEU A 132 -7.62 0.80 4.98
CA LEU A 132 -8.99 0.65 5.49
C LEU A 132 -9.01 0.76 7.01
N LEU A 133 -10.16 1.18 7.55
CA LEU A 133 -10.41 1.07 8.98
C LEU A 133 -10.62 -0.40 9.33
N PRO A 134 -10.03 -0.90 10.43
CA PRO A 134 -10.24 -2.27 10.87
C PRO A 134 -11.73 -2.50 11.08
N LYS A 135 -12.24 -3.63 10.57
CA LYS A 135 -13.60 -4.05 10.86
C LYS A 135 -13.69 -4.29 12.37
N LEU A 136 -14.42 -3.43 13.08
CA LEU A 136 -14.65 -3.59 14.51
C LEU A 136 -15.38 -4.92 14.72
N ASP A 137 -14.72 -5.90 15.34
CA ASP A 137 -15.38 -7.11 15.78
C ASP A 137 -15.94 -6.85 17.19
N LEU A 138 -17.22 -6.50 17.23
CA LEU A 138 -17.94 -6.20 18.47
C LEU A 138 -17.97 -7.42 19.41
N VAL A 139 -17.81 -8.64 18.89
CA VAL A 139 -17.84 -9.86 19.69
C VAL A 139 -16.61 -9.95 20.59
N THR A 140 -15.42 -9.66 20.06
CA THR A 140 -14.17 -9.66 20.83
C THR A 140 -14.09 -8.50 21.82
N ALA A 141 -14.63 -7.33 21.46
CA ALA A 141 -14.68 -6.17 22.36
C ALA A 141 -15.65 -6.37 23.55
N MET A 142 -16.67 -7.22 23.39
CA MET A 142 -17.61 -7.55 24.47
C MET A 142 -17.05 -8.60 25.44
N GLU A 143 -16.25 -9.57 24.97
CA GLU A 143 -15.63 -10.59 25.83
C GLU A 143 -14.62 -10.01 26.84
N GLU A 144 -13.93 -8.91 26.52
CA GLU A 144 -13.04 -8.21 27.46
C GLU A 144 -13.78 -7.48 28.60
N THR A 145 -15.09 -7.21 28.43
CA THR A 145 -15.87 -6.45 29.42
C THR A 145 -16.49 -7.35 30.50
N ASP A 146 -16.65 -8.66 30.24
CA ASP A 146 -17.28 -9.60 31.17
C ASP A 146 -16.33 -10.15 32.25
N SER A 147 -15.03 -9.80 32.20
CA SER A 147 -14.03 -10.32 33.15
C SER A 147 -13.82 -9.48 34.43
N TYR A 148 -14.59 -8.40 34.64
CA TYR A 148 -14.38 -7.46 35.76
C TYR A 148 -15.52 -7.39 36.79
N TRP A 149 -16.35 -8.42 36.94
CA TRP A 149 -17.52 -8.39 37.84
C TRP A 149 -17.60 -9.46 38.96
N PHE A 150 -16.47 -9.99 39.44
CA PHE A 150 -16.49 -10.86 40.64
C PHE A 150 -15.47 -10.46 41.70
#